data_AF-A0A2R4K222-F1
#
_entry.id   AF-A0A2R4K222-F1
#
_cell.length_a   1.000
_cell.length_b   1.000
_cell.length_c   1.000
_cell.angle_alpha   90.00
_cell.angle_beta   90.00
_cell.angle_gamma   90.00
#
_symmetry.space_group_name_H-M   'P 1'
#
loop_
_entity.id
_entity.type
_entity.pdbx_description
1 polymer ?
#
loop_
_entity_poly.entity_id
_entity_poly.type
_entity_poly.pdbx_seq_one_letter_code
_entity_poly.pdbx_strand_id
1 'polypeptide(L)' 'MREEQQQAEQPQEQRADAAEAGRRARFGALPERVDPQDLVEERPATPRDPARDAYDPDQVAIRYGL' A
#
# COMPACT_ATOMS: atom_id res chain seq x y z
N MET A 1 36.70 26.53 -29.33
CA MET A 1 35.24 26.71 -29.52
C MET A 1 34.52 25.42 -29.97
N ARG A 2 34.91 24.24 -29.47
CA ARG A 2 34.27 22.95 -29.85
C ARG A 2 33.85 22.08 -28.65
N GLU A 3 33.95 22.61 -27.44
CA GLU A 3 33.61 21.89 -26.21
C GLU A 3 32.19 22.22 -25.73
N GLU A 4 31.68 23.43 -26.00
CA GLU A 4 30.27 23.76 -25.71
C GLU A 4 29.27 23.04 -26.63
N GLN A 5 29.65 22.74 -27.87
CA GLN A 5 28.75 22.08 -28.83
C GLN A 5 28.52 20.59 -28.52
N GLN A 6 29.37 19.97 -27.69
CA GLN A 6 29.26 18.55 -27.34
C GLN A 6 28.17 18.27 -26.29
N GLN A 7 27.72 19.28 -25.53
CA GLN A 7 26.61 19.11 -24.58
C GLN A 7 25.23 19.09 -25.26
N ALA A 8 25.09 19.69 -26.44
CA ALA A 8 23.81 19.74 -27.15
C ALA A 8 23.44 18.41 -27.84
N GLU A 9 24.43 17.59 -28.20
CA GLU A 9 24.29 16.38 -29.02
C GLU A 9 24.41 15.07 -28.21
N GLN A 10 24.23 15.11 -26.88
CA GLN A 10 24.13 13.86 -26.13
C GLN A 10 22.73 13.25 -26.32
N PRO A 11 22.63 11.96 -26.69
CA PRO A 11 21.36 11.23 -26.74
C PRO A 11 20.55 11.47 -25.47
N GLN A 12 19.24 11.69 -25.59
CA GLN A 12 18.39 11.99 -24.43
C GLN A 12 18.48 10.91 -23.33
N GLU A 13 18.70 9.66 -23.72
CA GLU A 13 18.97 8.52 -22.84
C GLU A 13 20.15 8.80 -21.89
N GLN A 14 21.30 9.22 -22.42
CA GLN A 14 22.52 9.46 -21.62
C GLN A 14 22.35 10.62 -20.63
N ARG A 15 21.55 11.63 -21.00
CA ARG A 15 21.19 12.72 -20.09
C ARG A 15 20.23 12.25 -18.99
N ALA A 16 19.28 11.37 -19.31
CA ALA A 16 18.38 10.78 -18.34
C ALA A 16 19.13 9.89 -17.33
N ASP A 17 20.05 9.06 -17.80
CA ASP A 17 20.94 8.22 -16.98
C ASP A 17 21.79 9.05 -16.02
N ALA A 18 22.41 10.14 -16.49
CA ALA A 18 23.23 11.02 -15.63
C ALA A 18 22.38 11.71 -14.55
N ALA A 19 21.17 12.15 -14.90
CA ALA A 19 20.23 12.73 -13.94
C ALA A 19 19.74 11.68 -12.92
N GLU A 20 19.52 10.44 -13.35
CA GLU A 20 19.14 9.34 -12.49
C GLU A 20 20.27 8.95 -11.52
N ALA A 21 21.51 8.84 -11.99
CA ALA A 21 22.67 8.60 -11.14
C ALA A 21 22.82 9.67 -10.05
N GLY A 22 22.64 10.95 -10.42
CA GLY A 22 22.65 12.06 -9.46
C GLY A 22 21.49 12.02 -8.46
N ARG A 23 20.32 11.46 -8.83
CA ARG A 23 19.21 11.23 -7.90
C ARG A 23 19.52 10.06 -6.96
N ARG A 24 20.01 8.93 -7.49
CA ARG A 24 20.38 7.75 -6.70
C ARG A 24 21.48 8.06 -5.68
N ALA A 25 22.46 8.91 -6.01
CA ALA A 25 23.48 9.35 -5.05
C ALA A 25 22.92 10.22 -3.91
N ARG A 26 21.84 10.98 -4.18
CA ARG A 26 21.20 11.86 -3.18
C ARG A 26 20.15 11.15 -2.33
N PHE A 27 19.37 10.25 -2.94
CA PHE A 27 18.19 9.63 -2.34
C PHE A 27 18.30 8.12 -2.14
N GLY A 28 19.36 7.49 -2.65
CA GLY A 28 19.52 6.03 -2.64
C GLY A 28 18.72 5.32 -3.72
N ALA A 29 18.63 4.00 -3.60
CA ALA A 29 17.77 3.16 -4.45
C ALA A 29 16.34 3.16 -3.92
N LEU A 30 15.37 2.94 -4.82
CA LEU A 30 13.99 2.69 -4.41
C LEU A 30 13.96 1.39 -3.59
N PRO A 31 13.26 1.36 -2.44
CA PRO A 31 13.03 0.11 -1.73
C PRO A 31 12.33 -0.93 -2.61
N GLU A 32 12.50 -2.20 -2.25
CA GLU A 32 11.74 -3.29 -2.86
C GLU A 32 10.23 -3.03 -2.75
N ARG A 33 9.49 -3.45 -3.77
CA ARG A 33 8.03 -3.32 -3.77
C ARG A 33 7.45 -4.21 -2.67
N VAL A 34 6.58 -3.62 -1.86
CA VAL A 34 5.83 -4.36 -0.83
C VAL A 34 4.66 -5.09 -1.49
N ASP A 35 4.38 -6.30 -1.03
CA ASP A 35 3.23 -7.07 -1.49
C ASP A 35 1.92 -6.33 -1.14
N PRO A 36 0.95 -6.20 -2.06
CA PRO A 36 -0.29 -5.46 -1.78
C PRO A 36 -1.07 -5.98 -0.57
N GLN A 37 -0.91 -7.27 -0.27
CA GLN A 37 -1.55 -7.94 0.86
C GLN A 37 -1.01 -7.45 2.20
N ASP A 38 0.26 -7.06 2.26
CA ASP A 38 0.88 -6.51 3.47
C ASP A 38 0.50 -5.03 3.70
N LEU A 39 -0.15 -4.39 2.72
CA LEU A 39 -0.61 -3.01 2.80
C LEU A 39 -2.03 -2.89 3.41
N VAL A 40 -2.72 -4.01 3.64
CA VAL A 40 -4.13 -4.03 4.08
C VAL A 40 -4.31 -4.85 5.36
N GLU A 41 -5.19 -4.40 6.24
CA GLU A 41 -5.60 -5.13 7.45
C GLU A 41 -7.12 -5.33 7.45
N GLU A 42 -7.58 -6.57 7.70
CA GLU A 42 -9.00 -6.84 7.91
C GLU A 42 -9.40 -6.46 9.34
N ARG A 43 -10.36 -5.55 9.47
CA ARG A 43 -10.98 -5.22 10.76
C ARG A 43 -12.49 -5.38 10.69
N PRO A 44 -13.10 -5.98 11.73
CA PRO A 44 -14.56 -6.07 11.80
C PRO A 44 -15.15 -4.65 11.84
N ALA A 45 -16.16 -4.41 11.01
CA ALA A 45 -16.81 -3.10 10.92
C ALA A 45 -17.54 -2.70 12.22
N THR A 46 -17.97 -3.69 13.00
CA THR A 46 -18.60 -3.50 14.30
C THR A 46 -18.03 -4.48 15.32
N PRO A 47 -17.95 -4.10 16.60
CA PRO A 47 -17.67 -5.05 17.68
C PRO A 47 -18.69 -6.19 17.65
N ARG A 48 -18.25 -7.42 17.97
CA ARG A 48 -19.17 -8.56 18.10
C ARG A 48 -20.20 -8.26 19.18
N ASP A 49 -21.48 -8.33 18.84
CA ASP A 49 -22.57 -8.21 19.79
C ASP A 49 -22.54 -9.41 20.77
N PRO A 50 -22.37 -9.20 22.09
CA PRO A 50 -22.38 -10.27 23.07
C PRO A 50 -23.73 -10.99 23.16
N ALA A 51 -24.85 -10.35 22.80
CA ALA A 51 -26.18 -10.96 22.80
C ALA A 51 -26.38 -11.93 21.61
N ARG A 52 -25.54 -11.86 20.58
CA ARG A 52 -25.62 -12.72 19.39
C ARG A 52 -25.53 -14.21 19.77
N ASP A 53 -24.69 -14.54 20.74
CA ASP A 53 -24.46 -15.91 21.19
C ASP A 53 -25.34 -16.31 22.39
N ALA A 54 -26.16 -15.38 22.90
CA ALA A 54 -27.02 -15.57 24.06
C ALA A 54 -28.45 -16.00 23.69
N TYR A 55 -28.66 -16.52 22.47
CA TYR A 55 -29.95 -17.03 22.05
C TYR A 55 -30.32 -18.29 22.85
N ASP A 56 -31.42 -18.20 23.59
CA ASP A 56 -31.99 -19.30 24.37
C ASP A 56 -33.41 -19.61 23.85
N PRO A 57 -33.60 -20.75 23.15
CA PRO A 57 -34.90 -21.12 22.60
C PRO A 57 -35.95 -21.39 23.69
N ASP A 58 -35.55 -21.88 24.87
CA ASP A 58 -36.47 -22.21 25.96
C ASP A 58 -37.04 -20.93 26.57
N GLN A 59 -36.23 -19.88 26.72
CA GLN A 59 -36.71 -18.58 27.19
C GLN A 59 -37.73 -17.94 26.24
N VAL A 60 -37.53 -18.12 24.93
CA VAL A 60 -38.48 -17.67 23.91
C VAL A 60 -39.78 -18.48 24.00
N ALA A 61 -39.70 -19.79 24.15
CA ALA A 61 -40.87 -20.65 24.31
C ALA A 61 -41.70 -20.28 25.56
N ILE A 62 -41.04 -20.07 26.70
CA ILE A 62 -41.70 -19.65 27.95
C ILE A 62 -42.39 -18.29 27.79
N ARG A 63 -41.76 -17.32 27.09
CA ARG A 63 -42.32 -15.98 26.89
C ARG A 63 -43.57 -15.99 26.03
N TYR A 64 -43.63 -16.85 25.02
CA TYR A 64 -44.70 -16.85 24.01
C TYR A 64 -45.65 -18.05 24.10
N GLY A 65 -45.42 -18.99 25.03
CA GLY A 65 -46.27 -20.16 25.22
C GLY A 65 -46.25 -21.13 24.04
N LEU A 66 -45.08 -21.30 23.41
CA LEU A 66 -44.86 -22.23 22.29
C LEU A 66 -44.64 -23.67 22.78
#